data_AF-A0A1U7HK18-F1
#
_entry.id   AF-A0A1U7HK18-F1
#
_cell.length_a   1.000
_cell.length_b   1.000
_cell.length_c   1.000
_cell.angle_alpha   90.00
_cell.angle_beta   90.00
_cell.angle_gamma   90.00
#
_symmetry.space_group_name_H-M   'P 1'
#
loop_
_entity.id
_entity.type
_entity.pdbx_description
1 polymer ?
#
loop_
_entity_poly.entity_id
_entity_poly.type
_entity_poly.pdbx_seq_one_letter_code
_entity_poly.pdbx_strand_id
1 'polypeptide(L)'
;MAHYLGSDRSFYGLQPLGLDGKQPPLKQIEAMAAYYIQAIQTVQPHGSYYLGGWSFGGLVAFDMAQQLTQAGQEVALLAIFDAPAPITANQPSPGHSLKVLLKTVLWSTLPFLLDYTAIVLNSQRLKAPQHANSKRQQQN
;
A
#
# COMPACT_ATOMS: atom_id res chain seq x y z
N MET A 1 0.32 -1.22 13.29
CA MET A 1 1.42 -0.43 13.88
C MET A 1 0.90 0.78 14.65
N ALA A 2 0.09 1.66 14.04
CA ALA A 2 -0.47 2.83 14.75
C ALA A 2 -1.15 2.50 16.10
N HIS A 3 -1.97 1.44 16.17
CA HIS A 3 -2.63 1.01 17.41
C HIS A 3 -1.68 0.53 18.53
N TYR A 4 -0.42 0.22 18.20
CA TYR A 4 0.58 -0.27 19.17
C TYR A 4 1.53 0.82 19.66
N LEU A 5 1.48 2.03 19.10
CA LEU A 5 2.39 3.14 19.44
C LEU A 5 1.86 4.03 20.58
N GLY A 6 0.66 3.72 21.11
CA GLY A 6 -0.02 4.56 22.10
C GLY A 6 -0.59 5.85 21.49
N SER A 7 -1.25 6.65 22.31
CA SER A 7 -1.80 7.97 21.92
C SER A 7 -0.77 9.10 21.98
N ASP A 8 0.38 8.86 22.61
CA ASP A 8 1.32 9.91 23.00
C ASP A 8 2.27 10.31 21.86
N ARG A 9 2.24 9.58 20.73
CA ARG A 9 3.01 9.88 19.53
C ARG A 9 2.09 10.00 18.33
N SER A 10 2.11 11.15 17.69
CA SER A 10 1.45 11.35 16.40
C SER A 10 2.06 10.42 15.36
N PHE A 11 1.20 9.71 14.62
CA PHE A 11 1.61 8.79 13.55
C PHE A 11 1.03 9.28 12.22
N TYR A 12 1.91 9.67 11.31
CA TYR A 12 1.51 10.20 10.00
C TYR A 12 1.80 9.19 8.89
N GLY A 13 0.81 8.98 8.02
CA GLY A 13 0.97 8.21 6.78
C GLY A 13 1.24 9.15 5.60
N LEU A 14 2.26 8.84 4.81
CA LEU A 14 2.56 9.57 3.57
C LEU A 14 1.95 8.84 2.39
N GLN A 15 1.04 9.51 1.68
CA GLN A 15 0.40 8.94 0.50
C GLN A 15 1.25 9.18 -0.76
N PRO A 16 1.39 8.17 -1.64
CA PRO A 16 2.07 8.35 -2.92
C PRO A 16 1.47 9.49 -3.76
N LEU A 17 2.34 10.37 -4.25
CA LEU A 17 1.92 11.44 -5.15
C LEU A 17 1.33 10.86 -6.44
N GLY A 18 0.21 11.44 -6.89
CA GLY A 18 -0.47 11.08 -8.12
C GLY A 18 -1.44 9.92 -8.04
N LEU A 19 -1.63 9.34 -6.84
CA LEU A 19 -2.68 8.33 -6.63
C LEU A 19 -4.10 8.89 -6.86
N ASP A 20 -4.30 10.18 -6.63
CA ASP A 20 -5.57 10.88 -6.83
C ASP A 20 -5.76 11.39 -8.28
N GLY A 21 -4.79 11.14 -9.16
CA GLY A 21 -4.82 11.58 -10.56
C GLY A 21 -4.66 13.09 -10.78
N LYS A 22 -4.42 13.88 -9.72
CA LYS A 22 -4.27 15.35 -9.87
C LYS A 22 -2.87 15.78 -10.29
N GLN A 23 -1.88 14.96 -9.98
CA GLN A 23 -0.48 15.19 -10.33
C GLN A 23 0.17 13.91 -10.86
N PRO A 24 1.19 14.00 -11.72
CA PRO A 24 1.93 12.82 -12.13
C PRO A 24 2.72 12.23 -10.95
N PRO A 25 2.87 10.89 -10.88
CA PRO A 25 3.70 10.27 -9.87
C PRO A 25 5.18 10.60 -10.11
N LEU A 26 5.93 10.74 -9.02
CA LEU A 26 7.39 10.84 -9.07
C LEU A 26 7.98 9.49 -9.49
N LYS A 27 9.12 9.53 -10.19
CA LYS A 27 9.77 8.32 -10.75
C LYS A 27 11.13 8.01 -10.14
N GLN A 28 11.65 8.88 -9.28
CA GLN A 28 12.95 8.75 -8.63
C GLN A 28 12.76 8.79 -7.13
N ILE A 29 13.48 7.93 -6.41
CA ILE A 29 13.36 7.78 -4.95
C ILE A 29 13.79 9.07 -4.25
N GLU A 30 14.84 9.70 -4.75
CA GLU A 30 15.42 10.93 -4.24
C GLU A 30 14.41 12.09 -4.32
N ALA A 31 13.70 12.17 -5.44
CA ALA A 31 12.63 13.16 -5.63
C ALA A 31 11.45 12.90 -4.71
N MET A 32 11.07 11.62 -4.51
CA MET A 32 10.02 11.26 -3.55
C MET A 32 10.42 11.64 -2.12
N ALA A 33 11.64 11.29 -1.71
CA ALA A 33 12.16 11.60 -0.39
C ALA A 33 12.19 13.11 -0.12
N ALA A 34 12.70 13.90 -1.07
CA ALA A 34 12.72 15.36 -0.95
C ALA A 34 11.30 15.95 -0.80
N TYR A 35 10.36 15.46 -1.62
CA TYR A 35 8.96 15.89 -1.55
C TYR A 35 8.32 15.54 -0.19
N TYR A 36 8.55 14.33 0.31
CA TYR A 36 8.00 13.92 1.60
C TYR A 36 8.68 14.60 2.79
N ILE A 37 9.98 14.91 2.72
CA ILE A 37 10.67 15.73 3.73
C ILE A 37 10.00 17.10 3.83
N GLN A 38 9.74 17.76 2.69
CA GLN A 38 9.04 19.04 2.68
C GLN A 38 7.66 18.92 3.34
N ALA A 39 6.92 17.85 3.03
CA ALA A 39 5.61 17.61 3.64
C ALA A 39 5.70 17.45 5.16
N ILE A 40 6.59 16.61 5.69
CA ILE A 40 6.72 16.41 7.15
C ILE A 40 7.24 17.67 7.85
N GLN A 41 8.07 18.48 7.19
CA GLN A 41 8.58 19.73 7.75
C GLN A 41 7.52 20.81 7.92
N THR A 42 6.38 20.71 7.22
CA THR A 42 5.22 21.59 7.50
C THR A 42 4.60 21.32 8.87
N VAL A 43 4.79 20.12 9.41
CA VAL A 43 4.25 19.70 10.71
C VAL A 43 5.33 19.77 11.79
N GLN A 44 6.54 19.29 11.48
CA GLN A 44 7.68 19.27 12.36
C GLN A 44 8.91 19.84 11.62
N PRO A 45 9.17 21.16 11.75
CA PRO A 45 10.26 21.82 11.01
C PRO A 45 11.66 21.33 11.38
N HIS A 46 11.85 20.83 12.60
CA HIS A 46 13.15 20.43 13.14
C HIS A 46 13.09 19.06 13.82
N GLY A 47 14.20 18.32 13.75
CA GLY A 47 14.33 16.99 14.35
C GLY A 47 14.17 16.97 15.89
N SER A 48 14.19 15.80 16.52
CA SER A 48 14.50 14.47 15.99
C SER A 48 13.39 13.83 15.13
N TYR A 49 13.75 13.31 13.95
CA TYR A 49 12.82 12.61 13.07
C TYR A 49 12.78 11.10 13.36
N TYR A 50 11.57 10.54 13.34
CA TYR A 50 11.32 9.09 13.43
C TYR A 50 10.68 8.64 12.12
N LEU A 51 11.42 7.89 11.32
CA LEU A 51 11.00 7.46 9.99
C LEU A 51 10.75 5.96 9.95
N GLY A 52 9.80 5.55 9.11
CA GLY A 52 9.49 4.15 8.92
C GLY A 52 8.94 3.86 7.54
N GLY A 53 9.26 2.69 7.00
CA GLY A 53 8.81 2.30 5.67
C GLY A 53 8.75 0.79 5.49
N TRP A 54 7.69 0.32 4.84
CA TRP A 54 7.53 -1.09 4.44
C TRP A 54 7.82 -1.27 2.95
N SER A 55 8.57 -2.32 2.61
CA SER A 55 8.91 -2.68 1.23
C SER A 55 9.55 -1.49 0.49
N PHE A 56 9.00 -1.06 -0.65
CA PHE A 56 9.47 0.13 -1.37
C PHE A 56 9.51 1.39 -0.50
N GLY A 57 8.55 1.55 0.42
CA GLY A 57 8.55 2.67 1.36
C GLY A 57 9.78 2.69 2.28
N GLY A 58 10.41 1.53 2.52
CA GLY A 58 11.66 1.44 3.27
C GLY A 58 12.84 2.08 2.52
N LEU A 59 12.89 1.95 1.19
CA LEU A 59 13.90 2.62 0.37
C LEU A 59 13.73 4.14 0.38
N VAL A 60 12.47 4.60 0.28
CA VAL A 60 12.16 6.03 0.37
C VAL A 60 12.48 6.59 1.75
N ALA A 61 12.11 5.88 2.83
CA ALA A 61 12.43 6.29 4.19
C ALA A 61 13.94 6.34 4.46
N PHE A 62 14.71 5.42 3.88
CA PHE A 62 16.17 5.44 3.94
C PHE A 62 16.74 6.68 3.25
N ASP A 63 16.28 6.99 2.05
CA ASP A 63 16.77 8.18 1.34
C ASP A 63 16.37 9.50 2.05
N MET A 64 15.16 9.54 2.63
CA MET A 64 14.75 10.65 3.48
C MET A 64 15.71 10.84 4.67
N ALA A 65 16.11 9.75 5.32
CA ALA A 65 17.04 9.80 6.44
C ALA A 65 18.42 10.32 6.00
N GLN A 66 18.90 9.90 4.82
CA GLN A 66 20.16 10.41 4.25
C GLN A 66 20.09 11.91 4.00
N GLN A 67 19.06 12.39 3.31
CA GLN A 67 18.90 13.80 2.99
C GLN A 67 18.75 14.68 4.24
N LEU A 68 17.98 14.23 5.24
CA LEU A 68 17.83 14.94 6.52
C LEU A 68 19.15 15.02 7.28
N THR A 69 19.90 13.92 7.35
CA THR A 69 21.21 13.88 8.01
C THR A 69 22.21 14.82 7.32
N GLN A 70 22.24 14.82 5.99
CA GLN A 70 23.06 15.75 5.20
C GLN A 70 22.68 17.22 5.43
N ALA A 71 21.40 17.50 5.67
CA ALA A 71 20.90 18.81 6.05
C ALA A 71 21.12 19.17 7.53
N GLY A 72 21.88 18.36 8.28
CA GLY A 72 22.21 18.60 9.69
C GLY A 72 21.05 18.32 10.65
N GLN A 73 20.01 17.61 10.21
CA GLN A 73 18.89 17.20 11.06
C GLN A 73 19.18 15.84 11.73
N GLU A 74 18.69 15.66 12.94
CA GLU A 74 18.79 14.39 13.67
C GLU A 74 17.68 13.43 13.24
N VAL A 75 18.05 12.19 12.90
CA VAL A 75 17.13 11.07 12.66
C VAL A 75 17.31 10.06 13.80
N ALA A 76 16.43 10.12 14.79
CA ALA A 76 16.52 9.28 15.98
C ALA A 76 16.16 7.81 15.72
N LEU A 77 15.35 7.55 14.68
CA LEU A 77 14.97 6.19 14.30
C LEU A 77 14.69 6.12 12.80
N LEU A 78 15.21 5.06 12.16
CA LEU A 78 14.79 4.60 10.85
C LEU A 78 14.38 3.13 10.95
N ALA A 79 13.09 2.84 10.82
CA ALA A 79 12.54 1.49 10.86
C ALA A 79 12.23 0.98 9.44
N ILE A 80 12.95 -0.03 8.97
CA ILE A 80 12.74 -0.64 7.65
C ILE A 80 12.11 -2.02 7.83
N PHE A 81 10.96 -2.22 7.21
CA PHE A 81 10.23 -3.48 7.25
C PHE A 81 10.28 -4.14 5.87
N ASP A 82 10.91 -5.32 5.77
CA ASP A 82 10.87 -6.19 4.59
C ASP A 82 11.19 -5.47 3.25
N ALA A 83 12.24 -4.64 3.26
CA ALA A 83 12.73 -3.93 2.08
C ALA A 83 14.05 -4.55 1.58
N PRO A 84 14.25 -4.67 0.26
CA PRO A 84 15.54 -5.09 -0.27
C PRO A 84 16.59 -4.01 0.02
N ALA A 85 17.81 -4.41 0.39
CA ALA A 85 18.91 -3.47 0.51
C ALA A 85 19.26 -2.91 -0.89
N PRO A 86 19.50 -1.59 -1.04
CA PRO A 86 19.87 -0.97 -2.31
C PRO A 86 21.35 -1.23 -2.66
N ILE A 87 21.77 -2.49 -2.58
CA ILE A 87 23.11 -2.95 -2.95
C ILE A 87 23.03 -3.74 -4.25
N THR A 88 23.92 -3.44 -5.20
CA THR A 88 23.95 -4.07 -6.53
C THR A 88 24.09 -5.61 -6.46
N ALA A 89 24.64 -6.14 -5.37
CA ALA A 89 24.80 -7.56 -5.12
C ALA A 89 23.51 -8.32 -4.78
N ASN A 90 22.42 -7.64 -4.40
CA ASN A 90 21.13 -8.24 -4.03
C ASN A 90 20.02 -8.02 -5.07
N GLN A 91 20.39 -7.80 -6.34
CA GLN A 91 19.40 -7.78 -7.44
C GLN A 91 18.85 -9.21 -7.62
N PRO A 92 17.59 -9.50 -7.25
CA PRO A 92 16.99 -10.77 -7.61
C PRO A 92 16.95 -10.80 -9.14
N SER A 93 17.32 -11.94 -9.73
CA SER A 93 17.22 -12.05 -11.19
C SER A 93 15.79 -11.72 -11.62
N PRO A 94 15.58 -11.07 -12.79
CA PRO A 94 14.25 -10.60 -13.21
C PRO A 94 13.14 -11.66 -13.09
N GLY A 95 13.49 -12.93 -13.30
CA GLY A 95 12.58 -14.07 -13.11
C GLY A 95 12.17 -14.33 -11.66
N HIS A 96 13.03 -14.10 -10.67
CA HIS A 96 12.68 -14.24 -9.26
C HIS A 96 11.72 -13.14 -8.79
N SER A 97 11.94 -11.89 -9.18
CA SER A 97 11.06 -10.77 -8.83
C SER A 97 9.66 -10.93 -9.43
N LEU A 98 9.57 -11.33 -10.71
CA LEU A 98 8.29 -11.62 -11.36
C LEU A 98 7.57 -12.81 -10.70
N LYS A 99 8.30 -13.86 -10.32
CA LYS A 99 7.73 -15.04 -9.65
C LYS A 99 7.22 -14.71 -8.25
N VAL A 100 7.91 -13.86 -7.49
CA VAL A 100 7.45 -13.39 -6.16
C VAL A 100 6.20 -12.53 -6.33
N LEU A 101 6.21 -11.56 -7.24
CA LEU A 101 5.03 -10.72 -7.51
C LEU A 101 3.82 -11.57 -7.92
N LEU A 102 4.00 -12.48 -8.88
CA LEU A 102 2.94 -13.38 -9.34
C LEU A 102 2.44 -14.28 -8.22
N LYS A 103 3.33 -14.91 -7.43
CA LYS A 103 2.94 -15.81 -6.35
C LYS A 103 2.22 -15.06 -5.23
N THR A 104 2.71 -13.90 -4.84
CA THR A 104 2.08 -13.08 -3.78
C THR A 104 0.73 -12.57 -4.24
N VAL A 105 0.63 -12.00 -5.45
CA VAL A 105 -0.63 -11.48 -5.99
C VAL A 105 -1.61 -12.62 -6.24
N LEU A 106 -1.25 -13.70 -6.95
CA LEU A 106 -2.17 -14.83 -7.16
C LEU A 106 -2.64 -15.41 -5.82
N TRP A 107 -1.73 -15.72 -4.90
CA TRP A 107 -2.12 -16.43 -3.67
C TRP A 107 -2.96 -15.57 -2.73
N SER A 108 -2.69 -14.26 -2.67
CA SER A 108 -3.46 -13.34 -1.82
C SER A 108 -4.77 -12.88 -2.45
N THR A 109 -4.86 -12.77 -3.78
CA THR A 109 -6.05 -12.24 -4.47
C THR A 109 -7.00 -13.33 -4.99
N LEU A 110 -6.54 -14.57 -5.19
CA LEU A 110 -7.41 -15.69 -5.59
C LEU A 110 -8.63 -15.86 -4.68
N PRO A 111 -8.47 -15.86 -3.33
CA PRO A 111 -9.61 -16.01 -2.43
C PRO A 111 -10.65 -14.91 -2.63
N PHE A 112 -10.22 -13.65 -2.81
CA PHE A 112 -11.13 -12.51 -3.02
C PHE A 112 -11.83 -12.57 -4.38
N LEU A 113 -11.18 -13.06 -5.43
CA LEU A 113 -11.81 -13.26 -6.75
C LEU A 113 -12.85 -14.38 -6.72
N LEU A 114 -12.56 -15.48 -6.01
CA LEU A 114 -13.50 -16.57 -5.81
C LEU A 114 -14.70 -16.10 -4.98
N ASP A 115 -14.48 -15.35 -3.90
CA ASP A 115 -15.55 -14.75 -3.11
C ASP A 115 -16.39 -13.76 -3.94
N TYR A 116 -15.75 -12.90 -4.73
CA TYR A 116 -16.45 -11.95 -5.61
C TYR A 116 -17.34 -12.67 -6.63
N THR A 117 -16.82 -13.71 -7.29
CA THR A 117 -17.62 -14.49 -8.25
C THR A 117 -18.76 -15.23 -7.55
N ALA A 118 -18.53 -15.82 -6.39
CA ALA A 118 -19.58 -16.46 -5.59
C ALA A 118 -20.69 -15.47 -5.20
N ILE A 119 -20.34 -14.26 -4.79
CA ILE A 119 -21.29 -13.18 -4.48
C ILE A 119 -22.11 -12.80 -5.72
N VAL A 120 -21.46 -12.60 -6.87
CA VAL A 120 -22.15 -12.20 -8.11
C VAL A 120 -23.06 -13.33 -8.62
N LEU A 121 -22.58 -14.58 -8.66
CA LEU A 121 -23.37 -15.75 -9.07
C LEU A 121 -24.56 -15.99 -8.14
N ASN A 122 -24.37 -15.86 -6.83
CA ASN A 122 -25.48 -16.02 -5.87
C ASN A 122 -26.48 -14.86 -5.97
N SER A 123 -26.03 -13.65 -6.30
CA SER A 123 -26.91 -12.49 -6.53
C SER A 123 -27.80 -12.64 -7.78
N GLN A 124 -27.35 -13.39 -8.80
CA GLN A 124 -28.17 -13.69 -9.98
C GLN A 124 -29.19 -14.80 -9.71
N ARG A 125 -28.86 -15.77 -8.84
CA ARG A 125 -29.76 -16.85 -8.44
C ARG A 125 -30.96 -16.34 -7.63
N LEU A 126 -30.77 -15.29 -6.83
CA LEU A 126 -31.83 -14.63 -6.06
C LEU A 126 -32.79 -13.79 -6.92
N LYS A 127 -32.44 -13.50 -8.19
CA LYS A 127 -33.30 -12.75 -9.13
C LYS A 127 -34.11 -13.64 -10.08
N ALA A 128 -34.01 -14.96 -9.98
CA ALA A 128 -34.83 -15.87 -10.79
C ALA A 128 -36.29 -15.89 -10.30
N PRO A 129 -37.30 -15.61 -11.15
CA PRO A 129 -38.69 -15.48 -10.73
C PRO A 129 -39.32 -16.83 -10.34
N GLN A 130 -39.93 -16.89 -9.16
CA GLN A 130 -40.82 -17.97 -8.74
C GLN A 130 -42.17 -17.87 -9.49
N HIS A 131 -42.21 -18.21 -10.78
CA HIS A 131 -43.48 -18.33 -11.51
C HIS A 131 -43.61 -19.68 -12.20
N ALA A 132 -43.94 -20.69 -11.41
CA ALA A 132 -44.47 -21.96 -11.92
C ALA A 132 -45.38 -22.63 -10.87
N ASN A 133 -46.46 -21.97 -10.45
CA ASN A 133 -47.66 -22.63 -9.91
C ASN A 133 -48.82 -21.64 -9.66
N SER A 134 -49.54 -21.23 -10.71
CA SER A 134 -50.90 -20.66 -10.51
C SER A 134 -51.90 -20.91 -11.64
N LYS A 135 -51.58 -21.72 -12.65
CA LYS A 135 -52.53 -22.07 -13.72
C LYS A 135 -53.18 -23.43 -13.46
N ARG A 136 -53.99 -23.55 -12.41
CA ARG A 136 -54.90 -24.70 -12.20
C ARG A 136 -56.21 -24.40 -11.47
N GLN A 137 -56.62 -23.13 -11.29
CA GLN A 137 -57.84 -22.79 -10.52
C GLN A 137 -58.85 -21.87 -11.20
N GLN A 138 -58.74 -21.60 -12.50
CA GLN A 138 -59.76 -20.81 -13.20
C GLN A 138 -60.17 -21.48 -14.52
N GLN A 139 -60.80 -22.64 -14.39
CA GLN A 139 -61.79 -23.18 -15.33
C GLN A 139 -62.94 -23.70 -14.47
N ASN A 140 -63.89 -22.83 -14.18
CA ASN A 140 -65.27 -23.11 -13.76
C ASN A 140 -66.12 -21.92 -14.16
#